data_AF-A0A661USQ0-F1
#
_entry.id   AF-A0A661USQ0-F1
#
_cell.length_a   1.000
_cell.length_b   1.000
_cell.length_c   1.000
_cell.angle_alpha   90.00
_cell.angle_beta   90.00
_cell.angle_gamma   90.00
#
_symmetry.space_group_name_H-M   'P 1'
#
loop_
_entity.id
_entity.type
_entity.pdbx_description
1 polymer ?
#
loop_
_entity_poly.entity_id
_entity_poly.type
_entity_poly.pdbx_seq_one_letter_code
_entity_poly.pdbx_strand_id
1 'polypeptide(L)'
;MKKLTILFSISFAFLCISCSQNKVDKNVEMYSATWDEIINNGNLDFFNENNFDKNITLLMSPENVVGIENAKDFYTNYLTGFSNIEFTIVDVFGQGDKIVKHWNFKGTHSGDFFGIPATGNTVDIDGTTLVKMKNGKIAEEQDFMDNMMFLQQLGIVSSPENSSIIQKIYDDFAKGDVPMVLSMLDANVVWNEAEGNSYADGNPYIGPDAVLKGVFER
;
A
#
# COMPACT_ATOMS: atom_id res chain seq x y z
N MET A 1 -60.36 4.55 31.93
CA MET A 1 -59.47 5.38 31.09
C MET A 1 -58.03 4.93 31.32
N LYS A 2 -57.39 4.33 30.32
CA LYS A 2 -56.01 3.79 30.34
C LYS A 2 -55.04 4.84 29.79
N LYS A 3 -54.07 5.32 30.58
CA LYS A 3 -52.88 6.05 30.12
C LYS A 3 -51.77 5.90 31.15
N LEU A 4 -50.95 4.84 31.06
CA LEU A 4 -49.71 4.76 31.84
C LEU A 4 -48.75 3.66 31.32
N THR A 5 -48.21 3.73 30.10
CA THR A 5 -47.11 2.82 29.70
C THR A 5 -46.30 3.24 28.45
N ILE A 6 -45.84 4.49 28.28
CA ILE A 6 -44.93 4.86 27.16
C ILE A 6 -43.88 5.91 27.56
N LEU A 7 -43.20 5.76 28.70
CA LEU A 7 -42.06 6.63 29.04
C LEU A 7 -40.79 5.88 29.48
N PHE A 8 -40.87 4.63 29.90
CA PHE A 8 -39.68 3.87 30.32
C PHE A 8 -38.86 3.33 29.14
N SER A 9 -39.49 3.04 27.99
CA SER A 9 -38.85 2.41 26.84
C SER A 9 -37.94 3.36 26.05
N ILE A 10 -38.28 4.65 25.97
CA ILE A 10 -37.50 5.66 25.22
C ILE A 10 -36.21 6.00 25.98
N SER A 11 -36.28 6.15 27.31
CA SER A 11 -35.10 6.49 28.13
C SER A 11 -34.07 5.35 28.17
N PHE A 12 -34.51 4.09 28.17
CA PHE A 12 -33.61 2.93 28.16
C PHE A 12 -32.93 2.75 26.79
N ALA A 13 -33.68 2.93 25.70
CA ALA A 13 -33.11 2.92 24.35
C ALA A 13 -32.06 4.02 24.14
N PHE A 14 -32.31 5.24 24.64
CA PHE A 14 -31.34 6.33 24.58
C PHE A 14 -30.06 6.02 25.38
N LEU A 15 -30.19 5.42 26.57
CA LEU A 15 -29.04 5.03 27.39
C LEU A 15 -28.19 3.95 26.70
N CYS A 16 -28.82 2.92 26.14
CA CYS A 16 -28.10 1.85 25.42
C CYS A 16 -27.36 2.37 24.18
N ILE A 17 -27.97 3.30 23.43
CA ILE A 17 -27.31 3.95 22.28
C ILE A 17 -26.09 4.74 22.76
N SER A 18 -26.22 5.52 23.84
CA SER A 18 -25.08 6.29 24.38
C SER A 18 -23.92 5.42 24.89
N CYS A 19 -24.21 4.29 25.55
CA CYS A 19 -23.17 3.36 26.00
C CYS A 19 -22.48 2.65 24.84
N SER A 20 -23.24 2.29 23.80
CA SER A 20 -22.68 1.69 22.58
C SER A 20 -21.78 2.67 21.84
N GLN A 21 -22.20 3.94 21.72
CA GLN A 21 -21.37 4.97 21.07
C GLN A 21 -20.09 5.22 21.87
N ASN A 22 -20.19 5.37 23.19
CA ASN A 22 -19.01 5.58 24.06
C ASN A 22 -17.98 4.44 23.96
N LYS A 23 -18.44 3.20 23.75
CA LYS A 23 -17.55 2.04 23.54
C LYS A 23 -16.82 2.14 22.20
N VAL A 24 -17.51 2.52 21.13
CA VAL A 24 -16.89 2.70 19.80
C VAL A 24 -15.86 3.81 19.86
N ASP A 25 -16.19 4.96 20.44
CA ASP A 25 -15.29 6.12 20.52
C ASP A 25 -13.99 5.75 21.27
N LYS A 26 -14.09 5.02 22.39
CA LYS A 26 -12.91 4.52 23.12
C LYS A 26 -12.07 3.53 22.33
N ASN A 27 -12.73 2.63 21.59
CA ASN A 27 -12.00 1.68 20.75
C ASN A 27 -11.26 2.42 19.64
N VAL A 28 -11.87 3.44 19.01
CA VAL A 28 -11.26 4.26 17.97
C VAL A 28 -10.05 5.03 18.50
N GLU A 29 -10.19 5.66 19.67
CA GLU A 29 -9.09 6.39 20.33
C GLU A 29 -7.90 5.48 20.63
N MET A 30 -8.15 4.36 21.31
CA MET A 30 -7.12 3.38 21.64
C MET A 30 -6.46 2.80 20.38
N TYR A 31 -7.27 2.45 19.37
CA TYR A 31 -6.79 1.89 18.11
C TYR A 31 -5.87 2.86 17.38
N SER A 32 -6.27 4.13 17.29
CA SER A 32 -5.51 5.16 16.59
C SER A 32 -4.18 5.46 17.29
N ALA A 33 -4.21 5.63 18.62
CA ALA A 33 -3.00 5.82 19.42
C ALA A 33 -2.03 4.62 19.31
N THR A 34 -2.57 3.40 19.30
CA THR A 34 -1.75 2.18 19.16
C THR A 34 -1.01 2.16 17.83
N TRP A 35 -1.68 2.48 16.72
CA TRP A 35 -1.06 2.45 15.39
C TRP A 35 -0.09 3.60 15.14
N ASP A 36 -0.35 4.78 15.71
CA ASP A 36 0.57 5.91 15.68
C ASP A 36 1.91 5.55 16.36
N GLU A 37 1.84 4.96 17.55
CA GLU A 37 3.02 4.50 18.29
C GLU A 37 3.79 3.41 17.54
N ILE A 38 3.08 2.43 16.97
CA ILE A 38 3.73 1.32 16.25
C ILE A 38 4.43 1.82 14.99
N ILE A 39 3.77 2.62 14.15
CA ILE A 39 4.27 2.95 12.81
C ILE A 39 5.09 4.22 12.79
N ASN A 40 4.55 5.32 13.33
CA ASN A 40 5.25 6.62 13.29
C ASN A 40 6.40 6.68 14.29
N ASN A 41 6.23 6.09 15.49
CA ASN A 41 7.29 6.07 16.50
C ASN A 41 8.15 4.80 16.47
N GLY A 42 7.80 3.82 15.63
CA GLY A 42 8.51 2.53 15.55
C GLY A 42 8.45 1.73 16.87
N ASN A 43 7.48 2.01 17.73
CA ASN A 43 7.43 1.49 19.08
C ASN A 43 6.76 0.11 19.13
N LEU A 44 7.54 -0.92 18.83
CA LEU A 44 7.08 -2.30 18.79
C LEU A 44 6.68 -2.89 20.17
N ASP A 45 6.85 -2.15 21.27
CA ASP A 45 6.34 -2.56 22.59
C ASP A 45 4.82 -2.41 22.70
N PHE A 46 4.19 -1.68 21.76
CA PHE A 46 2.73 -1.58 21.67
C PHE A 46 2.05 -2.86 21.16
N PHE A 47 2.80 -3.80 20.58
CA PHE A 47 2.35 -5.18 20.36
C PHE A 47 2.37 -5.94 21.68
N ASN A 48 1.32 -5.77 22.48
CA ASN A 48 1.19 -6.39 23.79
C ASN A 48 -0.27 -6.76 24.10
N GLU A 49 -0.47 -7.53 25.18
CA GLU A 49 -1.80 -8.00 25.57
C GLU A 49 -2.73 -6.89 26.06
N ASN A 50 -2.28 -5.66 26.31
CA ASN A 50 -3.18 -4.56 26.65
C ASN A 50 -3.90 -4.04 25.40
N ASN A 51 -3.20 -3.99 24.26
CA ASN A 51 -3.72 -3.43 23.01
C ASN A 51 -4.31 -4.51 22.08
N PHE A 52 -3.76 -5.73 22.11
CA PHE A 52 -4.14 -6.83 21.22
C PHE A 52 -4.74 -8.02 21.99
N ASP A 53 -5.73 -8.71 21.40
CA ASP A 53 -6.10 -10.05 21.86
C ASP A 53 -4.89 -10.98 21.65
N LYS A 54 -4.64 -11.88 22.60
CA LYS A 54 -3.53 -12.83 22.52
C LYS A 54 -3.50 -13.64 21.21
N ASN A 55 -4.68 -13.84 20.61
CA ASN A 55 -4.87 -14.56 19.35
C ASN A 55 -5.22 -13.59 18.20
N ILE A 56 -4.75 -12.34 18.23
CA ILE A 56 -4.88 -11.39 17.11
C ILE A 56 -4.62 -12.12 15.80
N THR A 57 -5.54 -11.99 14.87
CA THR A 57 -5.46 -12.63 13.56
C THR A 57 -5.42 -11.55 12.49
N LEU A 58 -4.30 -11.44 11.78
CA LEU A 58 -4.25 -10.69 10.53
C LEU A 58 -4.77 -11.62 9.44
N LEU A 59 -5.94 -11.29 8.89
CA LEU A 59 -6.59 -12.03 7.83
C LEU A 59 -5.87 -11.79 6.52
N MET A 60 -5.30 -12.86 5.98
CA MET A 60 -4.41 -12.81 4.82
C MET A 60 -4.64 -14.05 3.94
N SER A 61 -4.12 -14.00 2.72
CA SER A 61 -4.16 -15.11 1.78
C SER A 61 -2.73 -15.42 1.32
N PRO A 62 -2.30 -16.70 1.29
CA PRO A 62 -3.09 -17.91 1.52
C PRO A 62 -3.28 -18.27 3.00
N GLU A 63 -2.48 -17.72 3.90
CA GLU A 63 -2.48 -18.08 5.33
C GLU A 63 -2.54 -16.83 6.20
N ASN A 64 -3.29 -16.93 7.30
CA ASN A 64 -3.38 -15.86 8.28
C ASN A 64 -2.13 -15.79 9.16
N VAL A 65 -1.82 -14.58 9.64
CA VAL A 65 -0.83 -14.37 10.70
C VAL A 65 -1.56 -14.36 12.04
N VAL A 66 -1.20 -15.25 12.96
CA VAL A 66 -1.91 -15.42 14.25
C VAL A 66 -0.98 -15.22 15.43
N GLY A 67 -1.40 -14.41 16.39
CA GLY A 67 -0.69 -14.13 17.64
C GLY A 67 0.12 -12.84 17.61
N ILE A 68 0.34 -12.27 18.79
CA ILE A 68 0.97 -10.93 18.95
C ILE A 68 2.39 -10.90 18.38
N GLU A 69 3.23 -11.89 18.68
CA GLU A 69 4.61 -11.94 18.17
C GLU A 69 4.65 -12.02 16.64
N ASN A 70 3.81 -12.88 16.04
CA ASN A 70 3.78 -13.00 14.58
C ASN A 70 3.25 -11.73 13.90
N ALA A 71 2.26 -11.05 14.51
CA ALA A 71 1.79 -9.75 14.04
C ALA A 71 2.89 -8.67 14.17
N LYS A 72 3.65 -8.66 15.27
CA LYS A 72 4.79 -7.78 15.48
C LYS A 72 5.87 -8.01 14.41
N ASP A 73 6.23 -9.25 14.13
CA ASP A 73 7.20 -9.60 13.09
C ASP A 73 6.73 -9.16 11.70
N PHE A 74 5.44 -9.33 11.41
CA PHE A 74 4.85 -8.88 10.15
C PHE A 74 5.01 -7.36 9.96
N TYR A 75 4.66 -6.56 10.96
CA TYR A 75 4.80 -5.10 10.88
C TYR A 75 6.24 -4.60 11.02
N THR A 76 7.12 -5.38 11.65
CA THR A 76 8.56 -5.08 11.69
C THR A 76 9.15 -5.00 10.29
N ASN A 77 8.69 -5.83 9.34
CA ASN A 77 9.14 -5.77 7.95
C ASN A 77 8.88 -4.39 7.31
N TYR A 78 7.76 -3.74 7.63
CA TYR A 78 7.48 -2.38 7.15
C TYR A 78 8.44 -1.36 7.77
N LEU A 79 8.69 -1.47 9.07
CA LEU A 79 9.59 -0.55 9.79
C LEU A 79 11.06 -0.70 9.38
N THR A 80 11.49 -1.90 8.98
CA THR A 80 12.87 -2.14 8.53
C THR A 80 13.03 -1.96 7.03
N GLY A 81 11.98 -2.24 6.25
CA GLY A 81 11.98 -2.09 4.80
C GLY A 81 11.93 -0.63 4.34
N PHE A 82 11.33 0.25 5.16
CA PHE A 82 11.14 1.65 4.80
C PHE A 82 11.81 2.61 5.79
N SER A 83 12.33 3.71 5.26
CA SER A 83 12.74 4.90 6.02
C SER A 83 11.87 6.10 5.63
N ASN A 84 11.99 7.21 6.37
CA ASN A 84 11.15 8.40 6.18
C ASN A 84 9.65 8.04 6.18
N ILE A 85 9.26 7.16 7.12
CA ILE A 85 7.89 6.68 7.23
C ILE A 85 6.99 7.83 7.67
N GLU A 86 5.91 8.04 6.94
CA GLU A 86 4.78 8.87 7.35
C GLU A 86 3.51 8.04 7.24
N PHE A 87 2.88 7.74 8.37
CA PHE A 87 1.60 7.03 8.41
C PHE A 87 0.51 7.95 8.94
N THR A 88 -0.56 8.10 8.16
CA THR A 88 -1.69 8.94 8.50
C THR A 88 -2.96 8.09 8.57
N ILE A 89 -3.65 8.12 9.70
CA ILE A 89 -5.04 7.67 9.78
C ILE A 89 -5.91 8.79 9.25
N VAL A 90 -6.42 8.64 8.03
CA VAL A 90 -7.21 9.65 7.33
C VAL A 90 -8.63 9.72 7.90
N ASP A 91 -9.24 8.56 8.14
CA ASP A 91 -10.55 8.45 8.78
C ASP A 91 -10.64 7.13 9.54
N VAL A 92 -11.38 7.14 10.65
CA VAL A 92 -11.61 5.95 11.48
C VAL A 92 -12.97 6.03 12.16
N PHE A 93 -13.79 5.01 11.91
CA PHE A 93 -15.16 4.95 12.42
C PHE A 93 -15.59 3.50 12.62
N GLY A 94 -16.70 3.29 13.32
CA GLY A 94 -17.11 1.93 13.63
C GLY A 94 -18.53 1.80 14.16
N GLN A 95 -18.93 0.56 14.37
CA GLN A 95 -20.20 0.18 14.99
C GLN A 95 -20.01 -1.08 15.83
N GLY A 96 -20.44 -1.02 17.09
CA GLY A 96 -20.33 -2.14 18.03
C GLY A 96 -18.88 -2.54 18.27
N ASP A 97 -18.52 -3.74 17.81
CA ASP A 97 -17.17 -4.31 17.94
C ASP A 97 -16.37 -4.26 16.63
N LYS A 98 -16.80 -3.47 15.64
CA LYS A 98 -16.11 -3.33 14.36
C LYS A 98 -15.67 -1.90 14.12
N ILE A 99 -14.45 -1.74 13.62
CA ILE A 99 -13.88 -0.46 13.19
C ILE A 99 -13.43 -0.60 11.73
N VAL A 100 -13.45 0.50 11.00
CA VAL A 100 -12.82 0.67 9.69
C VAL A 100 -11.83 1.82 9.80
N LYS A 101 -10.60 1.61 9.34
CA LYS A 101 -9.53 2.62 9.26
C LYS A 101 -9.23 2.88 7.79
N HIS A 102 -9.41 4.10 7.31
CA HIS A 102 -8.80 4.58 6.08
C HIS A 102 -7.44 5.20 6.42
N TRP A 103 -6.40 4.81 5.73
CA TRP A 103 -5.03 5.22 6.03
C TRP A 103 -4.23 5.51 4.77
N ASN A 104 -3.21 6.33 4.93
CA ASN A 104 -2.18 6.61 3.93
C ASN A 104 -0.81 6.25 4.54
N PHE A 105 0.03 5.58 3.76
CA PHE A 105 1.41 5.25 4.13
C PHE A 105 2.36 5.79 3.08
N LYS A 106 3.38 6.52 3.54
CA LYS A 106 4.52 6.96 2.73
C LYS A 106 5.82 6.45 3.32
N GLY A 107 6.78 6.21 2.44
CA GLY A 107 8.13 5.85 2.85
C GLY A 107 9.08 5.66 1.68
N THR A 108 10.38 5.66 1.97
CA THR A 108 11.44 5.28 1.04
C THR A 108 11.80 3.82 1.25
N HIS A 109 11.69 2.97 0.22
CA HIS A 109 12.08 1.57 0.27
C HIS A 109 13.62 1.45 0.32
N SER A 110 14.15 1.50 1.54
CA SER A 110 15.59 1.62 1.85
C SER A 110 16.19 0.40 2.54
N GLY A 111 15.38 -0.58 2.91
CA GLY A 111 15.79 -1.84 3.51
C GLY A 111 15.22 -3.04 2.76
N ASP A 112 15.45 -4.23 3.30
CA ASP A 112 14.75 -5.44 2.81
C ASP A 112 13.29 -5.40 3.27
N PHE A 113 12.37 -5.64 2.33
CA PHE A 113 10.94 -5.68 2.59
C PHE A 113 10.36 -7.00 2.08
N PHE A 114 10.07 -7.93 3.00
CA PHE A 114 9.59 -9.28 2.69
C PHE A 114 10.45 -9.99 1.62
N GLY A 115 11.78 -9.87 1.70
CA GLY A 115 12.72 -10.47 0.76
C GLY A 115 12.92 -9.70 -0.55
N ILE A 116 12.31 -8.52 -0.68
CA ILE A 116 12.57 -7.57 -1.76
C ILE A 116 13.72 -6.65 -1.30
N PRO A 117 14.88 -6.66 -1.99
CA PRO A 117 15.97 -5.74 -1.64
C PRO A 117 15.59 -4.28 -1.87
N ALA A 118 16.20 -3.39 -1.09
CA ALA A 118 15.99 -1.95 -1.19
C ALA A 118 16.11 -1.43 -2.63
N THR A 119 15.04 -0.80 -3.11
CA THR A 119 14.98 -0.23 -4.47
C THR A 119 15.39 1.24 -4.51
N GLY A 120 15.36 1.93 -3.37
CA GLY A 120 15.54 3.38 -3.28
C GLY A 120 14.31 4.20 -3.69
N ASN A 121 13.27 3.56 -4.22
CA ASN A 121 12.04 4.22 -4.63
C ASN A 121 11.18 4.65 -3.43
N THR A 122 10.35 5.66 -3.63
CA THR A 122 9.35 6.11 -2.66
C THR A 122 8.00 5.50 -2.96
N VAL A 123 7.24 5.19 -1.91
CA VAL A 123 5.84 4.78 -1.99
C VAL A 123 4.95 5.82 -1.33
N ASP A 124 3.73 5.94 -1.85
CA ASP A 124 2.61 6.73 -1.34
C ASP A 124 1.34 5.97 -1.68
N ILE A 125 0.78 5.27 -0.69
CA ILE A 125 -0.32 4.33 -0.89
C ILE A 125 -1.44 4.58 0.12
N ASP A 126 -2.66 4.51 -0.38
CA ASP A 126 -3.88 4.53 0.43
C ASP A 126 -4.42 3.11 0.62
N GLY A 127 -5.01 2.87 1.79
CA GLY A 127 -5.59 1.59 2.13
C GLY A 127 -6.71 1.70 3.15
N THR A 128 -7.41 0.59 3.34
CA THR A 128 -8.45 0.44 4.35
C THR A 128 -8.26 -0.84 5.13
N THR A 129 -8.33 -0.75 6.46
CA THR A 129 -8.30 -1.92 7.35
C THR A 129 -9.68 -2.15 7.93
N LEU A 130 -10.20 -3.37 7.79
CA LEU A 130 -11.36 -3.83 8.55
C LEU A 130 -10.88 -4.43 9.87
N VAL A 131 -11.45 -3.98 10.98
CA VAL A 131 -10.96 -4.34 12.33
C VAL A 131 -12.10 -4.92 13.15
N LYS A 132 -11.81 -5.99 13.88
CA LYS A 132 -12.67 -6.51 14.94
C LYS A 132 -12.04 -6.28 16.29
N MET A 133 -12.79 -5.64 17.17
CA MET A 133 -12.44 -5.40 18.57
C MET A 133 -13.02 -6.49 19.46
N LYS A 134 -12.32 -6.82 20.54
CA LYS A 134 -12.81 -7.73 21.58
C LYS A 134 -12.31 -7.28 22.94
N ASN A 135 -13.25 -6.99 23.85
CA ASN A 135 -12.93 -6.52 25.20
C ASN A 135 -11.97 -5.30 25.22
N GLY A 136 -12.14 -4.37 24.27
CA GLY A 136 -11.29 -3.18 24.15
C GLY A 136 -9.92 -3.44 23.53
N LYS A 137 -9.71 -4.61 22.90
CA LYS A 137 -8.44 -5.00 22.25
C LYS A 137 -8.65 -5.32 20.77
N ILE A 138 -7.60 -5.15 19.97
CA ILE A 138 -7.59 -5.49 18.54
C ILE A 138 -7.52 -7.02 18.43
N ALA A 139 -8.54 -7.65 17.83
CA ALA A 139 -8.64 -9.12 17.77
C ALA A 139 -8.50 -9.68 16.35
N GLU A 140 -8.84 -8.88 15.34
CA GLU A 140 -8.72 -9.27 13.94
C GLU A 140 -8.52 -8.02 13.09
N GLU A 141 -7.66 -8.11 12.07
CA GLU A 141 -7.50 -7.07 11.06
C GLU A 141 -7.47 -7.69 9.66
N GLN A 142 -8.00 -6.97 8.67
CA GLN A 142 -7.88 -7.31 7.27
C GLN A 142 -7.58 -6.05 6.47
N ASP A 143 -6.41 -5.99 5.86
CA ASP A 143 -5.94 -4.85 5.08
C ASP A 143 -6.29 -4.97 3.59
N PHE A 144 -6.74 -3.87 3.02
CA PHE A 144 -7.03 -3.71 1.61
C PHE A 144 -6.31 -2.46 1.08
N MET A 145 -5.52 -2.64 0.04
CA MET A 145 -4.83 -1.55 -0.67
C MET A 145 -4.66 -1.93 -2.13
N ASP A 146 -4.29 -0.97 -2.99
CA ASP A 146 -3.91 -1.27 -4.36
C ASP A 146 -2.49 -1.86 -4.41
N ASN A 147 -2.43 -3.19 -4.28
CA ASN A 147 -1.18 -3.94 -4.37
C ASN A 147 -0.47 -3.75 -5.72
N MET A 148 -1.20 -3.50 -6.81
CA MET A 148 -0.59 -3.29 -8.12
C MET A 148 0.13 -1.94 -8.13
N MET A 149 -0.52 -0.88 -7.65
CA MET A 149 0.08 0.45 -7.51
C MET A 149 1.29 0.41 -6.58
N PHE A 150 1.20 -0.30 -5.46
CA PHE A 150 2.32 -0.46 -4.53
C PHE A 150 3.53 -1.14 -5.19
N LEU A 151 3.32 -2.25 -5.90
CA LEU A 151 4.39 -2.95 -6.63
C LEU A 151 4.98 -2.11 -7.76
N GLN A 152 4.18 -1.25 -8.41
CA GLN A 152 4.66 -0.30 -9.42
C GLN A 152 5.56 0.77 -8.80
N GLN A 153 5.16 1.35 -7.67
CA GLN A 153 5.95 2.36 -6.96
C GLN A 153 7.25 1.77 -6.41
N LEU A 154 7.23 0.49 -5.99
CA LEU A 154 8.45 -0.25 -5.67
C LEU A 154 9.32 -0.53 -6.91
N GLY A 155 8.78 -0.45 -8.12
CA GLY A 155 9.50 -0.75 -9.37
C GLY A 155 9.59 -2.24 -9.69
N ILE A 156 8.76 -3.08 -9.07
CA ILE A 156 8.73 -4.54 -9.26
C ILE A 156 7.96 -4.92 -10.51
N VAL A 157 6.88 -4.19 -10.79
CA VAL A 157 6.08 -4.37 -12.01
C VAL A 157 6.06 -3.07 -12.80
N SER A 158 6.04 -3.19 -14.13
CA SER A 158 5.98 -2.04 -15.01
C SER A 158 4.61 -1.37 -14.95
N SER A 159 4.59 -0.04 -15.13
CA SER A 159 3.33 0.68 -15.32
C SER A 159 2.63 0.21 -16.60
N PRO A 160 1.29 0.06 -16.62
CA PRO A 160 0.50 -0.17 -17.83
C PRO A 160 0.76 0.88 -18.93
N GLU A 161 1.19 2.08 -18.55
CA GLU A 161 1.60 3.11 -19.50
C GLU A 161 2.81 2.68 -20.32
N ASN A 162 3.75 1.91 -19.76
CA ASN A 162 4.92 1.43 -20.49
C ASN A 162 4.51 0.54 -21.66
N SER A 163 3.55 -0.37 -21.46
CA SER A 163 3.01 -1.18 -22.57
C SER A 163 2.37 -0.32 -23.65
N SER A 164 1.66 0.74 -23.26
CA SER A 164 1.02 1.68 -24.19
C SER A 164 2.06 2.51 -24.97
N ILE A 165 3.13 2.94 -24.31
CA ILE A 165 4.28 3.63 -24.92
C ILE A 165 4.93 2.74 -25.97
N ILE A 166 5.23 1.48 -25.62
CA ILE A 166 5.82 0.52 -26.56
C ILE A 166 4.88 0.25 -27.74
N GLN A 167 3.58 0.04 -27.49
CA GLN A 167 2.61 -0.16 -28.58
C GLN A 167 2.58 1.04 -29.53
N LYS A 168 2.54 2.26 -28.99
CA LYS A 168 2.55 3.49 -29.79
C LYS A 168 3.84 3.64 -30.61
N ILE A 169 5.01 3.31 -30.05
CA ILE A 169 6.28 3.30 -30.78
C ILE A 169 6.17 2.40 -32.03
N TYR A 170 5.63 1.18 -31.89
CA TYR A 170 5.45 0.27 -33.02
C TYR A 170 4.40 0.76 -34.01
N ASP A 171 3.30 1.35 -33.54
CA ASP A 171 2.25 1.91 -34.40
C ASP A 171 2.76 3.06 -35.26
N ASP A 172 3.61 3.94 -34.70
CA ASP A 172 4.19 5.07 -35.41
C ASP A 172 5.33 4.63 -36.35
N PHE A 173 6.13 3.64 -35.93
CA PHE A 173 7.08 2.98 -36.82
C PHE A 173 6.39 2.35 -38.04
N ALA A 174 5.26 1.66 -37.85
CA ALA A 174 4.48 1.06 -38.94
C ALA A 174 3.93 2.09 -39.94
N LYS A 175 3.74 3.35 -39.51
CA LYS A 175 3.35 4.48 -40.38
C LYS A 175 4.56 5.17 -41.04
N GLY A 176 5.78 4.80 -40.67
CA GLY A 176 7.01 5.46 -41.09
C GLY A 176 7.31 6.78 -40.37
N ASP A 177 6.68 7.06 -39.24
CA ASP A 177 6.91 8.28 -38.45
C ASP A 177 8.10 8.12 -37.50
N VAL A 178 9.29 8.06 -38.09
CA VAL A 178 10.57 7.94 -37.36
C VAL A 178 10.80 9.10 -36.37
N PRO A 179 10.50 10.37 -36.71
CA PRO A 179 10.61 11.46 -35.74
C PRO A 179 9.78 11.24 -34.47
N MET A 180 8.54 10.75 -34.61
CA MET A 180 7.69 10.42 -33.46
C MET A 180 8.28 9.28 -32.62
N VAL A 181 8.79 8.22 -33.27
CA VAL A 181 9.48 7.12 -32.58
C VAL A 181 10.65 7.64 -31.74
N LEU A 182 11.53 8.46 -32.32
CA LEU A 182 12.70 9.01 -31.62
C LEU A 182 12.31 9.95 -30.49
N SER A 183 11.23 10.72 -30.65
CA SER A 183 10.74 11.64 -29.61
C SER A 183 10.29 10.92 -28.33
N MET A 184 9.99 9.63 -28.43
CA MET A 184 9.57 8.80 -27.31
C MET A 184 10.75 8.09 -26.60
N LEU A 185 11.97 8.19 -27.12
CA LEU A 185 13.16 7.61 -26.50
C LEU A 185 13.75 8.56 -25.45
N ASP A 186 14.24 8.01 -24.34
CA ASP A 186 15.02 8.76 -23.37
C ASP A 186 16.29 9.33 -24.03
N ALA A 187 16.71 10.53 -23.61
CA ALA A 187 17.93 11.17 -24.13
C ALA A 187 19.19 10.30 -23.94
N ASN A 188 19.18 9.41 -22.94
CA ASN A 188 20.24 8.48 -22.61
C ASN A 188 19.91 7.03 -22.98
N VAL A 189 18.95 6.79 -23.89
CA VAL A 189 18.61 5.44 -24.35
C VAL A 189 19.87 4.69 -24.78
N VAL A 190 19.99 3.44 -24.33
CA VAL A 190 21.05 2.53 -24.77
C VAL A 190 20.40 1.43 -25.59
N TRP A 191 20.58 1.49 -26.90
CA TRP A 191 20.01 0.51 -27.83
C TRP A 191 21.05 -0.55 -28.19
N ASN A 192 20.72 -1.81 -27.90
CA ASN A 192 21.54 -2.96 -28.24
C ASN A 192 20.79 -3.83 -29.25
N GLU A 193 21.34 -3.96 -30.45
CA GLU A 193 20.87 -4.97 -31.40
C GLU A 193 21.48 -6.35 -31.11
N ALA A 194 20.87 -7.41 -31.66
CA ALA A 194 21.32 -8.78 -31.45
C ALA A 194 22.79 -9.01 -31.87
N GLU A 195 23.54 -9.72 -31.03
CA GLU A 195 24.92 -10.11 -31.32
C GLU A 195 25.03 -10.90 -32.64
N GLY A 196 26.04 -10.59 -33.44
CA GLY A 196 26.27 -11.23 -34.75
C GLY A 196 25.44 -10.66 -35.90
N ASN A 197 24.57 -9.67 -35.66
CA ASN A 197 23.97 -8.89 -36.74
C ASN A 197 25.05 -8.06 -37.44
N SER A 198 25.25 -8.27 -38.75
CA SER A 198 26.25 -7.54 -39.54
C SER A 198 25.99 -6.03 -39.62
N TYR A 199 24.77 -5.60 -39.34
CA TYR A 199 24.37 -4.19 -39.31
C TYR A 199 24.49 -3.55 -37.91
N ALA A 200 24.89 -4.30 -36.89
CA ALA A 200 25.01 -3.84 -35.51
C ALA A 200 26.45 -3.42 -35.14
N ASP A 201 27.19 -2.86 -36.09
CA ASP A 201 28.61 -2.53 -35.96
C ASP A 201 28.90 -1.32 -35.05
N GLY A 202 27.87 -0.54 -34.71
CA GLY A 202 27.93 0.59 -33.76
C GLY A 202 27.34 0.31 -32.37
N ASN A 203 27.01 -0.95 -32.04
CA ASN A 203 26.44 -1.29 -30.74
C ASN A 203 27.41 -0.99 -29.55
N PRO A 204 26.90 -0.46 -28.42
CA PRO A 204 25.56 0.07 -28.22
C PRO A 204 25.39 1.47 -28.85
N TYR A 205 24.21 1.74 -29.41
CA TYR A 205 23.85 3.09 -29.85
C TYR A 205 23.31 3.88 -28.66
N ILE A 206 23.99 4.95 -28.27
CA ILE A 206 23.66 5.76 -27.09
C ILE A 206 23.03 7.09 -27.52
N GLY A 207 21.77 7.29 -27.14
CA GLY A 207 20.97 8.48 -27.42
C GLY A 207 20.20 8.41 -28.75
N PRO A 208 19.12 9.21 -28.90
CA PRO A 208 18.23 9.13 -30.06
C PRO A 208 18.92 9.34 -31.42
N ASP A 209 19.92 10.24 -31.50
CA ASP A 209 20.66 10.50 -32.74
C ASP A 209 21.50 9.30 -33.19
N ALA A 210 22.11 8.58 -32.24
CA ALA A 210 22.87 7.38 -32.55
C ALA A 210 21.95 6.25 -33.01
N VAL A 211 20.78 6.12 -32.38
CA VAL A 211 19.73 5.16 -32.78
C VAL A 211 19.22 5.48 -34.18
N LEU A 212 18.92 6.74 -34.49
CA LEU A 212 18.49 7.17 -35.82
C LEU A 212 19.49 6.73 -36.89
N LYS A 213 20.77 7.13 -36.74
CA LYS A 213 21.81 6.88 -37.72
C LYS A 213 22.17 5.39 -37.85
N GLY A 214 22.21 4.68 -36.73
CA GLY A 214 22.67 3.29 -36.65
C GLY A 214 21.60 2.24 -36.92
N VAL A 215 20.33 2.59 -36.72
CA VAL A 215 19.21 1.63 -36.78
C VAL A 215 18.18 2.00 -37.85
N PHE A 216 17.77 3.27 -37.94
CA PHE A 216 16.63 3.69 -38.78
C PHE A 216 17.02 4.27 -40.14
N GLU A 217 18.20 4.89 -40.29
CA GLU A 217 18.66 5.53 -41.54
C GLU A 217 19.49 4.60 -42.45
N ARG A 218 19.69 3.34 -42.06
CA ARG A 218 20.49 2.37 -42.82
C ARG A 218 19.71 1.64 -43.91
#